data_AF-A0A9D6INW9-F1
#
_entry.id   AF-A0A9D6INW9-F1
#
_cell.length_a   1.000
_cell.length_b   1.000
_cell.length_c   1.000
_cell.angle_alpha   90.00
_cell.angle_beta   90.00
_cell.angle_gamma   90.00
#
_symmetry.space_group_name_H-M   'P 1'
#
loop_
_entity.id
_entity.type
_entity.pdbx_description
1 polymer ?
#
loop_
_entity_poly.entity_id
_entity_poly.type
_entity_poly.pdbx_seq_one_letter_code
_entity_poly.pdbx_strand_id
1 'polypeptide(L)'
;MQWKTPAWALMLTFAIASTLPAMAGGVSSLNLVPKDSFVVAQIRLGDLRSNPMSARLFEETDKVCAGEASEFLAKAGLDPKKDVDLIVVCASPGPGADAEPRILVAAEGRFQLQLLADAALAKGGIMRKTGSGSYYRLPMKDIKDKKDDEPGAVAFVDSHLILAGSEPAVAAALVSMSSGGTGFTTGQGLGKDLSRIWPDAAAWALVDATEQNRFMHAGKTPAGPTPGGAGSEGAAAGIVSAMKSVTRVVLQAAVTGDAVKFSATGLIPDEETRKLLEDTLRGLTALWRMSVQEKSPEMVSLIRKFEILRDAESVSVTGTLPQDLISKLSSETKKATQ
;
A
#
# COMPACT_ATOMS: atom_id res chain seq x y z
N MET A 1 0.47 10.19 28.30
CA MET A 1 1.56 10.71 27.45
C MET A 1 1.16 10.41 26.01
N GLN A 2 0.66 11.42 25.30
CA GLN A 2 0.06 11.30 23.97
C GLN A 2 1.16 11.04 22.92
N TRP A 3 1.09 9.90 22.26
CA TRP A 3 2.03 9.55 21.18
C TRP A 3 1.66 10.32 19.92
N LYS A 4 2.45 11.35 19.59
CA LYS A 4 2.55 11.86 18.23
C LYS A 4 3.50 10.94 17.47
N THR A 5 2.95 9.89 16.87
CA THR A 5 3.64 9.18 15.78
C THR A 5 3.88 10.17 14.63
N PRO A 6 5.07 10.18 14.00
CA PRO A 6 5.26 10.96 12.79
C PRO A 6 4.33 10.40 11.70
N ALA A 7 3.43 11.25 11.20
CA ALA A 7 2.27 10.92 10.39
C ALA A 7 2.55 10.27 9.02
N TRP A 8 3.81 10.00 8.66
CA TRP A 8 4.16 9.35 7.40
C TRP A 8 4.30 7.82 7.52
N ALA A 9 4.48 7.26 8.73
CA ALA A 9 4.75 5.84 8.93
C ALA A 9 3.49 4.95 9.09
N LEU A 10 2.28 5.50 8.90
CA LEU A 10 1.02 4.78 9.16
C LEU A 10 -0.13 5.11 8.19
N MET A 11 0.17 5.55 6.97
CA MET A 11 -0.83 5.65 5.91
C MET A 11 -0.66 4.58 4.84
N LEU A 12 -0.87 3.33 5.28
CA LEU A 12 -1.29 2.24 4.39
C LEU A 12 -2.82 2.18 4.46
N THR A 13 -3.47 3.26 4.04
CA THR A 13 -4.93 3.35 3.99
C THR A 13 -5.34 3.23 2.52
N PHE A 14 -5.92 2.08 2.21
CA PHE A 14 -6.48 1.70 0.92
C PHE A 14 -7.47 2.76 0.40
N ALA A 15 -7.21 3.35 -0.77
CA ALA A 15 -8.17 4.21 -1.46
C ALA A 15 -7.93 4.15 -2.98
N ILE A 16 -8.94 3.67 -3.74
CA ILE A 16 -8.87 3.22 -5.15
C ILE A 16 -9.90 3.99 -6.00
N ALA A 17 -9.61 4.38 -7.28
CA ALA A 17 -10.55 4.25 -8.43
C ALA A 17 -10.20 4.74 -9.93
N SER A 18 -9.79 3.83 -10.90
CA SER A 18 -9.86 3.67 -12.44
C SER A 18 -9.74 4.78 -13.54
N THR A 19 -9.41 4.62 -14.86
CA THR A 19 -8.89 3.59 -15.85
C THR A 19 -8.37 4.24 -17.20
N LEU A 20 -7.42 3.58 -17.94
CA LEU A 20 -7.06 3.55 -19.42
C LEU A 20 -5.79 4.30 -19.92
N PRO A 21 -5.23 3.93 -21.12
CA PRO A 21 -4.59 2.67 -21.53
C PRO A 21 -3.05 2.77 -21.53
N ALA A 22 -2.39 1.62 -21.52
CA ALA A 22 -0.93 1.50 -21.57
C ALA A 22 -0.33 2.19 -22.81
N MET A 23 0.54 3.16 -22.58
CA MET A 23 1.46 3.69 -23.58
C MET A 23 2.89 3.27 -23.23
N ALA A 24 3.54 2.72 -24.25
CA ALA A 24 4.83 2.04 -24.20
C ALA A 24 6.03 2.99 -24.06
N GLY A 25 7.14 2.47 -23.51
CA GLY A 25 8.49 2.93 -23.87
C GLY A 25 9.52 3.12 -22.74
N GLY A 26 9.17 2.92 -21.47
CA GLY A 26 10.09 3.07 -20.33
C GLY A 26 10.34 1.78 -19.56
N VAL A 27 11.42 1.72 -18.77
CA VAL A 27 11.61 0.66 -17.76
C VAL A 27 10.44 0.77 -16.79
N SER A 28 9.52 -0.19 -16.83
CA SER A 28 8.39 -0.24 -15.90
C SER A 28 8.90 -0.17 -14.46
N SER A 29 8.31 0.70 -13.61
CA SER A 29 8.71 0.83 -12.20
C SER A 29 8.65 -0.47 -11.41
N LEU A 30 7.82 -1.43 -11.84
CA LEU A 30 7.79 -2.78 -11.28
C LEU A 30 9.11 -3.55 -11.48
N ASN A 31 9.90 -3.22 -12.51
CA ASN A 31 11.22 -3.79 -12.73
C ASN A 31 12.28 -3.24 -11.76
N LEU A 32 11.95 -2.24 -10.93
CA LEU A 32 12.84 -1.70 -9.89
C LEU A 32 12.57 -2.32 -8.51
N VAL A 33 11.46 -3.05 -8.37
CA VAL A 33 11.07 -3.69 -7.12
C VAL A 33 12.08 -4.79 -6.76
N PRO A 34 12.70 -4.79 -5.57
CA PRO A 34 13.60 -5.86 -5.14
C PRO A 34 12.93 -7.24 -5.16
N LYS A 35 13.66 -8.30 -5.54
CA LYS A 35 13.11 -9.68 -5.62
C LYS A 35 12.63 -10.22 -4.26
N ASP A 36 13.26 -9.76 -3.18
CA ASP A 36 13.01 -10.11 -1.78
C ASP A 36 11.99 -9.17 -1.11
N SER A 37 11.28 -8.35 -1.88
CA SER A 37 10.21 -7.51 -1.35
C SER A 37 9.13 -8.36 -0.70
N PHE A 38 8.74 -7.99 0.52
CA PHE A 38 7.65 -8.62 1.27
C PHE A 38 6.36 -7.78 1.25
N VAL A 39 6.43 -6.55 0.77
CA VAL A 39 5.25 -5.76 0.37
C VAL A 39 5.54 -5.14 -0.98
N VAL A 40 4.58 -5.23 -1.90
CA VAL A 40 4.59 -4.50 -3.18
C VAL A 40 3.17 -4.01 -3.44
N ALA A 41 3.01 -2.72 -3.68
CA ALA A 41 1.75 -2.11 -4.02
C ALA A 41 1.89 -1.22 -5.25
N GLN A 42 0.83 -1.12 -6.02
CA GLN A 42 0.75 -0.26 -7.20
C GLN A 42 -0.56 0.51 -7.17
N ILE A 43 -0.51 1.78 -7.56
CA ILE A 43 -1.67 2.65 -7.73
C ILE A 43 -1.51 3.35 -9.07
N ARG A 44 -2.47 3.17 -9.98
CA ARG A 44 -2.53 3.86 -11.28
C ARG A 44 -3.32 5.15 -11.11
N LEU A 45 -2.65 6.24 -10.74
CA LEU A 45 -3.28 7.56 -10.54
C LEU A 45 -3.83 8.18 -11.82
N GLY A 46 -3.14 7.95 -12.94
CA GLY A 46 -3.52 8.45 -14.26
C GLY A 46 -4.87 7.87 -14.70
N ASP A 47 -5.05 6.57 -14.44
CA ASP A 47 -6.35 5.91 -14.52
C ASP A 47 -7.36 6.72 -13.70
N LEU A 48 -7.12 6.89 -12.39
CA LEU A 48 -8.13 7.44 -11.47
C LEU A 48 -8.66 8.81 -11.90
N ARG A 49 -7.79 9.67 -12.41
CA ARG A 49 -8.11 11.06 -12.79
C ARG A 49 -9.31 11.19 -13.74
N SER A 50 -9.55 10.20 -14.58
CA SER A 50 -10.67 10.20 -15.52
C SER A 50 -12.03 9.85 -14.87
N ASN A 51 -12.03 9.35 -13.63
CA ASN A 51 -13.24 8.92 -12.94
C ASN A 51 -13.82 10.00 -12.01
N PRO A 52 -15.14 10.27 -12.05
CA PRO A 52 -15.83 11.18 -11.11
C PRO A 52 -15.60 10.89 -9.62
N MET A 53 -15.28 9.64 -9.26
CA MET A 53 -14.94 9.22 -7.89
C MET A 53 -13.58 9.74 -7.42
N SER A 54 -12.66 10.07 -8.33
CA SER A 54 -11.29 10.44 -7.99
C SER A 54 -11.15 11.80 -7.33
N ALA A 55 -12.05 12.74 -7.64
CA ALA A 55 -12.05 14.07 -7.04
C ALA A 55 -12.02 14.02 -5.50
N ARG A 56 -12.74 13.06 -4.89
CA ARG A 56 -12.76 12.87 -3.43
C ARG A 56 -11.52 12.15 -2.87
N LEU A 57 -10.98 11.17 -3.59
CA LEU A 57 -9.71 10.53 -3.23
C LEU A 57 -8.57 11.54 -3.21
N PHE A 58 -8.60 12.44 -4.18
CA PHE A 58 -7.66 13.55 -4.29
C PHE A 58 -7.90 14.64 -3.23
N GLU A 59 -9.13 14.86 -2.76
CA GLU A 59 -9.40 15.72 -1.59
C GLU A 59 -8.81 15.15 -0.29
N GLU A 60 -8.80 13.82 -0.12
CA GLU A 60 -8.13 13.21 1.03
C GLU A 60 -6.61 13.28 0.90
N THR A 61 -6.09 13.10 -0.31
CA THR A 61 -4.66 13.26 -0.61
C THR A 61 -4.18 14.68 -0.31
N ASP A 62 -4.97 15.72 -0.60
CA ASP A 62 -4.65 17.11 -0.25
C ASP A 62 -4.45 17.31 1.25
N LYS A 63 -5.21 16.58 2.08
CA LYS A 63 -5.07 16.65 3.54
C LYS A 63 -3.80 15.99 4.02
N VAL A 64 -3.37 14.91 3.38
CA VAL A 64 -2.11 14.22 3.68
C VAL A 64 -0.92 15.04 3.20
N CYS A 65 -1.06 15.74 2.07
CA CYS A 65 -0.07 16.65 1.53
C CYS A 65 -0.12 18.07 2.15
N ALA A 66 -0.94 18.32 3.17
CA ALA A 66 -1.07 19.65 3.77
C ALA A 66 0.22 20.11 4.48
N GLY A 67 0.41 21.42 4.60
CA GLY A 67 1.54 22.02 5.32
C GLY A 67 2.83 22.05 4.48
N GLU A 68 3.98 21.74 5.08
CA GLU A 68 5.30 21.86 4.43
C GLU A 68 5.44 21.03 3.14
N ALA A 69 4.69 19.93 3.02
CA ALA A 69 4.65 19.09 1.82
C ALA A 69 3.96 19.82 0.66
N SER A 70 2.82 20.48 0.88
CA SER A 70 2.12 21.25 -0.15
C SER A 70 2.96 22.42 -0.67
N GLU A 71 3.68 23.11 0.21
CA GLU A 71 4.59 24.19 -0.19
C GLU A 71 5.78 23.68 -1.01
N PHE A 72 6.31 22.50 -0.65
CA PHE A 72 7.35 21.84 -1.43
C PHE A 72 6.85 21.45 -2.82
N LEU A 73 5.69 20.79 -2.89
CA LEU A 73 5.08 20.36 -4.14
C LEU A 73 4.78 21.57 -5.05
N ALA A 74 4.22 22.64 -4.49
CA ALA A 74 3.95 23.88 -5.22
C ALA A 74 5.24 24.51 -5.76
N LYS A 75 6.31 24.60 -4.95
CA LYS A 75 7.62 25.11 -5.38
C LYS A 75 8.31 24.22 -6.41
N ALA A 76 8.11 22.91 -6.30
CA ALA A 76 8.59 21.92 -7.24
C ALA A 76 7.79 21.91 -8.55
N GLY A 77 6.70 22.70 -8.64
CA GLY A 77 5.81 22.70 -9.81
C GLY A 77 5.13 21.34 -10.03
N LEU A 78 4.91 20.59 -8.95
CA LEU A 78 4.34 19.25 -8.97
C LEU A 78 2.93 19.27 -8.37
N ASP A 79 1.95 18.92 -9.18
CA ASP A 79 0.59 18.61 -8.74
C ASP A 79 0.39 17.08 -8.85
N PRO A 80 0.50 16.31 -7.75
CA PRO A 80 0.38 14.86 -7.79
C PRO A 80 -0.91 14.36 -8.46
N LYS A 81 -1.98 15.16 -8.41
CA LYS A 81 -3.26 14.82 -9.03
C LYS A 81 -3.18 14.87 -10.53
N LYS A 82 -2.37 15.76 -11.10
CA LYS A 82 -2.27 16.00 -12.55
C LYS A 82 -1.05 15.37 -13.17
N ASP A 83 0.03 15.26 -12.41
CA ASP A 83 1.36 15.00 -12.94
C ASP A 83 1.85 13.59 -12.64
N VAL A 84 1.31 12.92 -11.61
CA VAL A 84 1.65 11.51 -11.31
C VAL A 84 0.61 10.60 -11.93
N ASP A 85 1.08 9.63 -12.70
CA ASP A 85 0.24 8.66 -13.41
C ASP A 85 0.33 7.27 -12.77
N LEU A 86 1.46 6.92 -12.17
CA LEU A 86 1.67 5.65 -11.49
C LEU A 86 2.47 5.83 -10.20
N ILE A 87 2.10 5.08 -9.15
CA ILE A 87 2.93 4.89 -7.96
C ILE A 87 3.12 3.41 -7.73
N VAL A 88 4.37 2.99 -7.54
CA VAL A 88 4.74 1.67 -7.03
C VAL A 88 5.43 1.87 -5.68
N VAL A 89 4.99 1.15 -4.66
CA VAL A 89 5.60 1.13 -3.33
C VAL A 89 6.05 -0.28 -3.04
N CYS A 90 7.27 -0.46 -2.55
CA CYS A 90 7.70 -1.74 -2.03
C CYS A 90 8.50 -1.61 -0.74
N ALA A 91 8.45 -2.68 0.05
CA ALA A 91 9.25 -2.86 1.24
C ALA A 91 10.08 -4.14 1.11
N SER A 92 11.37 -4.04 1.37
CA SER A 92 12.30 -5.16 1.42
C SER A 92 13.03 -5.20 2.76
N PRO A 93 13.59 -6.35 3.16
CA PRO A 93 14.35 -6.45 4.40
C PRO A 93 15.51 -5.45 4.47
N GLY A 94 15.76 -4.92 5.67
CA GLY A 94 16.98 -4.16 5.97
C GLY A 94 18.20 -5.08 6.15
N PRO A 95 19.41 -4.52 6.27
CA PRO A 95 20.63 -5.31 6.47
C PRO A 95 20.70 -5.84 7.92
N GLY A 96 20.11 -7.01 8.15
CA GLY A 96 20.11 -7.69 9.45
C GLY A 96 18.70 -8.05 9.93
N ALA A 97 18.61 -8.93 10.92
CA ALA A 97 17.34 -9.46 11.41
C ALA A 97 16.45 -8.39 12.09
N ASP A 98 17.06 -7.38 12.70
CA ASP A 98 16.39 -6.31 13.47
C ASP A 98 16.40 -4.96 12.74
N ALA A 99 16.91 -4.90 11.51
CA ALA A 99 17.00 -3.66 10.76
C ALA A 99 15.61 -3.19 10.28
N GLU A 100 15.39 -1.88 10.26
CA GLU A 100 14.16 -1.32 9.69
C GLU A 100 14.03 -1.71 8.20
N PRO A 101 12.81 -1.99 7.71
CA PRO A 101 12.59 -2.27 6.31
C PRO A 101 13.06 -1.12 5.41
N ARG A 102 13.65 -1.50 4.28
CA ARG A 102 13.96 -0.55 3.21
C ARG A 102 12.69 -0.31 2.40
N ILE A 103 12.28 0.95 2.35
CA ILE A 103 11.11 1.38 1.57
C ILE A 103 11.60 2.05 0.30
N LEU A 104 11.00 1.68 -0.83
CA LEU A 104 11.16 2.34 -2.12
C LEU A 104 9.79 2.71 -2.66
N VAL A 105 9.69 3.93 -3.15
CA VAL A 105 8.56 4.48 -3.88
C VAL A 105 9.08 4.89 -5.25
N ALA A 106 8.50 4.35 -6.30
CA ALA A 106 8.73 4.78 -7.67
C ALA A 106 7.44 5.45 -8.18
N ALA A 107 7.55 6.68 -8.65
CA ALA A 107 6.44 7.43 -9.21
C ALA A 107 6.72 7.70 -10.70
N GLU A 108 5.78 7.29 -11.56
CA GLU A 108 5.81 7.62 -12.99
C GLU A 108 4.84 8.76 -13.28
N GLY A 109 5.22 9.66 -14.18
CA GLY A 109 4.43 10.84 -14.45
C GLY A 109 5.07 11.84 -15.42
N ARG A 110 4.85 13.12 -15.15
CA ARG A 110 5.34 14.27 -15.92
C ARG A 110 6.01 15.24 -14.96
N PHE A 111 7.33 15.26 -14.97
CA PHE A 111 8.13 15.91 -13.95
C PHE A 111 9.02 17.01 -14.51
N GLN A 112 9.06 18.14 -13.81
CA GLN A 112 9.97 19.24 -14.09
C GLN A 112 11.26 19.07 -13.27
N LEU A 113 12.20 18.31 -13.84
CA LEU A 113 13.44 17.90 -13.17
C LEU A 113 14.20 19.04 -12.48
N GLN A 114 14.32 20.19 -13.16
CA GLN A 114 15.06 21.34 -12.61
C GLN A 114 14.37 21.92 -11.38
N LEU A 115 13.04 22.10 -11.43
CA LEU A 115 12.28 22.62 -10.29
C LEU A 115 12.32 21.66 -9.10
N LEU A 116 12.26 20.36 -9.35
CA LEU A 116 12.39 19.33 -8.33
C LEU A 116 13.78 19.32 -7.67
N ALA A 117 14.83 19.41 -8.49
CA ALA A 117 16.22 19.54 -8.02
C ALA A 117 16.41 20.79 -7.16
N ASP A 118 15.96 21.94 -7.65
CA ASP A 118 16.07 23.22 -6.95
C ASP A 118 15.27 23.20 -5.63
N ALA A 119 14.07 22.61 -5.64
CA ALA A 119 13.26 22.46 -4.43
C ALA A 119 13.92 21.52 -3.40
N ALA A 120 14.53 20.41 -3.84
CA ALA A 120 15.24 19.49 -2.96
C ALA A 120 16.46 20.16 -2.32
N LEU A 121 17.26 20.88 -3.10
CA LEU A 121 18.40 21.66 -2.60
C LEU A 121 17.96 22.77 -1.63
N ALA A 122 16.89 23.50 -1.96
CA ALA A 122 16.35 24.56 -1.10
C ALA A 122 15.84 24.04 0.26
N LYS A 123 15.46 22.76 0.34
CA LYS A 123 15.09 22.09 1.60
C LYS A 123 16.29 21.48 2.33
N GLY A 124 17.52 21.68 1.85
CA GLY A 124 18.76 21.18 2.47
C GLY A 124 19.18 19.79 1.98
N GLY A 125 18.63 19.33 0.85
CA GLY A 125 19.04 18.09 0.21
C GLY A 125 20.49 18.16 -0.27
N ILE A 126 21.25 17.08 -0.11
CA ILE A 126 22.65 17.00 -0.56
C ILE A 126 22.71 16.07 -1.76
N MET A 127 23.13 16.61 -2.91
CA MET A 127 23.30 15.81 -4.11
C MET A 127 24.46 14.81 -3.95
N ARG A 128 24.20 13.55 -4.30
CA ARG A 128 25.16 12.45 -4.38
C ARG A 128 25.18 11.93 -5.81
N LYS A 129 26.37 11.71 -6.34
CA LYS A 129 26.59 11.07 -7.64
C LYS A 129 27.11 9.66 -7.43
N THR A 130 26.58 8.71 -8.18
CA THR A 130 27.04 7.32 -8.26
C THR A 130 27.35 6.97 -9.71
N GLY A 131 27.97 5.80 -9.94
CA GLY A 131 28.17 5.30 -11.31
C GLY A 131 26.87 4.99 -12.05
N SER A 132 25.75 4.85 -11.33
CA SER A 132 24.44 4.46 -11.88
C SER A 132 23.41 5.60 -11.87
N GLY A 133 23.78 6.81 -11.45
CA GLY A 133 22.87 7.96 -11.44
C GLY A 133 23.20 9.00 -10.37
N SER A 134 22.27 9.92 -10.12
CA SER A 134 22.37 10.91 -9.05
C SER A 134 21.10 10.92 -8.20
N TYR A 135 21.25 11.23 -6.92
CA TYR A 135 20.13 11.38 -5.98
C TYR A 135 20.42 12.49 -4.97
N TYR A 136 19.38 12.96 -4.29
CA TYR A 136 19.44 13.95 -3.23
C TYR A 136 19.14 13.26 -1.90
N ARG A 137 20.12 13.25 -1.00
CA ARG A 137 19.91 12.81 0.37
C ARG A 137 19.18 13.91 1.13
N LEU A 138 18.03 13.58 1.71
CA LEU A 138 17.19 14.54 2.43
C LEU A 138 17.70 14.74 3.86
N PRO A 139 17.66 15.97 4.40
CA PRO A 139 18.05 16.20 5.79
C PRO A 139 17.01 15.60 6.73
N MET A 140 17.46 14.87 7.76
CA MET A 140 16.60 14.50 8.88
C MET A 140 16.37 15.75 9.74
N LYS A 141 15.15 16.31 9.73
CA LYS A 141 14.78 17.31 10.71
C LYS A 141 14.28 16.61 11.98
N ASP A 142 14.95 16.89 13.10
CA ASP A 142 14.43 16.84 14.48
C ASP A 142 13.62 15.59 14.91
N ILE A 143 14.12 14.38 14.68
CA ILE A 143 13.74 13.22 15.52
C ILE A 143 14.77 13.13 16.64
N LYS A 144 14.54 13.87 17.73
CA LYS A 144 15.50 14.02 18.85
C LYS A 144 15.86 12.74 19.60
N ASP A 145 15.30 11.57 19.27
CA ASP A 145 15.50 10.33 20.05
C ASP A 145 15.71 9.05 19.24
N LYS A 146 16.02 9.11 17.93
CA LYS A 146 16.39 7.90 17.17
C LYS A 146 17.72 8.07 16.45
N LYS A 147 18.75 7.38 16.96
CA LYS A 147 20.12 7.39 16.44
C LYS A 147 20.30 6.54 15.18
N ASP A 148 19.31 5.74 14.80
CA ASP A 148 19.44 4.65 13.84
C ASP A 148 18.48 4.72 12.63
N ASP A 149 17.69 5.79 12.47
CA ASP A 149 16.84 5.90 11.27
C ASP A 149 17.74 6.09 10.03
N GLU A 150 17.53 5.32 8.97
CA GLU A 150 18.26 5.52 7.70
C GLU A 150 17.79 6.83 7.03
N PRO A 151 18.72 7.65 6.49
CA PRO A 151 18.35 8.88 5.80
C PRO A 151 17.48 8.59 4.58
N GLY A 152 16.43 9.39 4.41
CA GLY A 152 15.64 9.40 3.19
C GLY A 152 16.43 9.96 2.01
N ALA A 153 16.14 9.48 0.81
CA ALA A 153 16.67 10.00 -0.43
C ALA A 153 15.59 10.12 -1.51
N VAL A 154 15.85 10.99 -2.48
CA VAL A 154 15.03 11.13 -3.69
C VAL A 154 15.94 11.20 -4.92
N ALA A 155 15.64 10.45 -5.97
CA ALA A 155 16.29 10.54 -7.27
C ALA A 155 15.28 11.01 -8.31
N PHE A 156 15.64 12.06 -9.04
CA PHE A 156 14.90 12.50 -10.23
C PHE A 156 15.60 11.90 -11.44
N VAL A 157 15.10 10.74 -11.90
CA VAL A 157 15.79 9.90 -12.89
C VAL A 157 15.70 10.55 -14.26
N ASP A 158 14.48 10.86 -14.67
CA ASP A 158 14.14 11.57 -15.90
C ASP A 158 12.79 12.31 -15.73
N SER A 159 12.30 12.92 -16.81
CA SER A 159 11.02 13.64 -16.79
C SER A 159 9.79 12.76 -16.56
N HIS A 160 9.97 11.43 -16.47
CA HIS A 160 8.92 10.44 -16.29
C HIS A 160 9.05 9.61 -15.03
N LEU A 161 10.21 9.55 -14.37
CA LEU A 161 10.42 8.68 -13.21
C LEU A 161 11.12 9.40 -12.05
N ILE A 162 10.49 9.31 -10.88
CA ILE A 162 11.07 9.72 -9.59
C ILE A 162 11.15 8.50 -8.68
N LEU A 163 12.27 8.37 -7.96
CA LEU A 163 12.45 7.39 -6.91
C LEU A 163 12.57 8.11 -5.57
N ALA A 164 11.90 7.62 -4.53
CA ALA A 164 12.00 8.11 -3.18
C ALA A 164 12.00 6.95 -2.19
N GLY A 165 12.67 7.08 -1.05
CA GLY A 165 12.75 5.97 -0.09
C GLY A 165 13.92 6.13 0.87
N SER A 166 14.36 5.03 1.48
CA SER A 166 15.64 5.04 2.20
C SER A 166 16.80 5.19 1.22
N GLU A 167 17.88 5.87 1.63
CA GLU A 167 19.07 6.10 0.81
C GLU A 167 19.62 4.80 0.18
N PRO A 168 19.73 3.67 0.91
CA PRO A 168 20.16 2.40 0.32
C PRO A 168 19.18 1.85 -0.73
N ALA A 169 17.88 2.02 -0.52
CA ALA A 169 16.85 1.54 -1.45
C ALA A 169 16.89 2.30 -2.78
N VAL A 170 17.00 3.63 -2.72
CA VAL A 170 17.12 4.50 -3.90
C VAL A 170 18.41 4.22 -4.66
N ALA A 171 19.54 4.10 -3.95
CA ALA A 171 20.81 3.77 -4.57
C ALA A 171 20.77 2.39 -5.27
N ALA A 172 20.18 1.38 -4.62
CA ALA A 172 20.03 0.03 -5.20
C ALA A 172 19.09 0.02 -6.42
N ALA A 173 18.02 0.84 -6.40
CA ALA A 173 17.10 0.97 -7.52
C ALA A 173 17.79 1.59 -8.76
N LEU A 174 18.63 2.62 -8.57
CA LEU A 174 19.44 3.21 -9.66
C LEU A 174 20.41 2.19 -10.27
N VAL A 175 21.09 1.39 -9.43
CA VAL A 175 21.96 0.29 -9.92
C VAL A 175 21.15 -0.73 -10.72
N SER A 176 20.02 -1.17 -10.17
CA SER A 176 19.13 -2.15 -10.82
C SER A 176 18.66 -1.66 -12.18
N MET A 177 18.28 -0.38 -12.28
CA MET A 177 17.88 0.24 -13.54
C MET A 177 18.99 0.19 -14.59
N SER A 178 20.23 0.54 -14.22
CA SER A 178 21.39 0.47 -15.12
C SER A 178 21.75 -0.96 -15.55
N SER A 179 21.27 -1.96 -14.81
CA SER A 179 21.50 -3.39 -15.06
C SER A 179 20.32 -4.10 -15.74
N GLY A 180 19.30 -3.37 -16.20
CA GLY A 180 18.13 -3.93 -16.90
C GLY A 180 16.98 -4.36 -15.98
N GLY A 181 17.00 -3.97 -14.71
CA GLY A 181 15.97 -4.24 -13.71
C GLY A 181 16.34 -5.36 -12.74
N THR A 182 15.48 -5.58 -11.76
CA THR A 182 15.65 -6.58 -10.72
C THR A 182 15.20 -7.97 -11.15
N GLY A 183 14.37 -8.11 -12.20
CA GLY A 183 13.72 -9.38 -12.54
C GLY A 183 12.60 -9.79 -11.57
N PHE A 184 12.05 -8.87 -10.78
CA PHE A 184 10.89 -9.15 -9.92
C PHE A 184 9.72 -9.77 -10.70
N THR A 185 9.44 -9.26 -11.90
CA THR A 185 8.36 -9.71 -12.77
C THR A 185 8.57 -11.11 -13.36
N THR A 186 9.75 -11.72 -13.21
CA THR A 186 10.08 -13.03 -13.80
C THR A 186 9.80 -14.23 -12.89
N GLY A 187 9.06 -14.05 -11.79
CA GLY A 187 8.38 -15.17 -11.10
C GLY A 187 9.01 -15.71 -9.80
N GLN A 188 9.73 -14.89 -9.02
CA GLN A 188 10.16 -15.25 -7.66
C GLN A 188 9.48 -14.38 -6.58
N GLY A 189 9.49 -14.82 -5.32
CA GLY A 189 8.95 -14.05 -4.20
C GLY A 189 7.46 -13.74 -4.36
N LEU A 190 7.10 -12.46 -4.24
CA LEU A 190 5.77 -11.94 -4.57
C LEU A 190 5.52 -11.78 -6.07
N GLY A 191 6.57 -11.66 -6.89
CA GLY A 191 6.45 -11.45 -8.33
C GLY A 191 5.73 -12.57 -9.07
N LYS A 192 5.74 -13.81 -8.56
CA LYS A 192 4.94 -14.92 -9.12
C LYS A 192 3.43 -14.75 -8.95
N ASP A 193 2.98 -13.93 -8.01
CA ASP A 193 1.56 -13.71 -7.75
C ASP A 193 1.00 -12.54 -8.57
N LEU A 194 1.82 -11.87 -9.40
CA LEU A 194 1.37 -10.79 -10.28
C LEU A 194 0.27 -11.24 -11.25
N SER A 195 0.28 -12.50 -11.69
CA SER A 195 -0.75 -13.06 -12.57
C SER A 195 -2.13 -13.19 -11.91
N ARG A 196 -2.21 -13.10 -10.58
CA ARG A 196 -3.47 -13.13 -9.81
C ARG A 196 -4.15 -11.77 -9.75
N ILE A 197 -3.44 -10.72 -10.14
CA ILE A 197 -3.94 -9.35 -10.12
C ILE A 197 -4.82 -9.13 -11.33
N TRP A 198 -5.98 -8.51 -11.13
CA TRP A 198 -6.86 -8.16 -12.24
C TRP A 198 -6.15 -7.19 -13.20
N PRO A 199 -6.21 -7.41 -14.53
CA PRO A 199 -5.56 -6.52 -15.49
C PRO A 199 -6.03 -5.05 -15.37
N ASP A 200 -7.30 -4.86 -15.01
CA ASP A 200 -7.96 -3.57 -14.82
C ASP A 200 -7.89 -3.03 -13.37
N ALA A 201 -7.16 -3.70 -12.46
CA ALA A 201 -6.98 -3.22 -11.09
C ALA A 201 -6.29 -1.86 -11.08
N ALA A 202 -7.02 -0.83 -10.65
CA ALA A 202 -6.53 0.54 -10.54
C ALA A 202 -5.60 0.71 -9.33
N ALA A 203 -5.77 -0.12 -8.31
CA ALA A 203 -4.78 -0.28 -7.26
C ALA A 203 -4.76 -1.72 -6.74
N TRP A 204 -3.58 -2.17 -6.35
CA TRP A 204 -3.38 -3.48 -5.77
C TRP A 204 -2.19 -3.50 -4.81
N ALA A 205 -2.16 -4.50 -3.94
CA ALA A 205 -1.05 -4.82 -3.07
C ALA A 205 -0.86 -6.34 -2.95
N LEU A 206 0.39 -6.77 -3.00
CA LEU A 206 0.86 -8.09 -2.67
C LEU A 206 1.65 -8.00 -1.36
N VAL A 207 1.31 -8.85 -0.40
CA VAL A 207 1.95 -8.86 0.92
C VAL A 207 2.34 -10.29 1.26
N ASP A 208 3.60 -10.51 1.64
CA ASP A 208 4.02 -11.69 2.36
C ASP A 208 3.69 -11.46 3.84
N ALA A 209 2.62 -12.09 4.31
CA ALA A 209 2.09 -11.87 5.65
C ALA A 209 3.03 -12.41 6.74
N THR A 210 3.85 -13.40 6.40
CA THR A 210 4.82 -13.99 7.33
C THR A 210 5.93 -12.99 7.63
N GLU A 211 6.53 -12.45 6.56
CA GLU A 211 7.58 -11.44 6.67
C GLU A 211 7.06 -10.12 7.23
N GLN A 212 5.86 -9.67 6.82
CA GLN A 212 5.20 -8.49 7.37
C GLN A 212 5.00 -8.62 8.88
N ASN A 213 4.52 -9.77 9.37
CA ASN A 213 4.36 -10.02 10.79
C ASN A 213 5.71 -10.02 11.52
N ARG A 214 6.78 -10.55 10.91
CA ARG A 214 8.12 -10.49 11.49
C ARG A 214 8.55 -9.04 11.77
N PHE A 215 8.36 -8.13 10.81
CA PHE A 215 8.73 -6.73 10.99
C PHE A 215 7.80 -5.95 11.91
N MET A 216 6.49 -6.26 11.92
CA MET A 216 5.53 -5.64 12.84
C MET A 216 5.76 -6.04 14.32
N HIS A 217 6.38 -7.20 14.54
CA HIS A 217 6.67 -7.76 15.87
C HIS A 217 8.16 -7.78 16.24
N ALA A 218 9.06 -7.35 15.35
CA ALA A 218 10.48 -7.18 15.64
C ALA A 218 10.65 -6.23 16.84
N GLY A 219 11.32 -6.68 17.90
CA GLY A 219 11.50 -5.92 19.14
C GLY A 219 10.36 -6.03 20.18
N LYS A 220 9.29 -6.78 19.89
CA LYS A 220 8.29 -7.14 20.90
C LYS A 220 8.44 -8.62 21.23
N THR A 221 8.89 -8.94 22.44
CA THR A 221 8.70 -10.28 22.99
C THR A 221 7.22 -10.64 22.83
N PRO A 222 6.89 -11.85 22.32
CA PRO A 222 5.51 -12.28 22.30
C PRO A 222 4.99 -12.16 23.73
N ALA A 223 4.00 -11.31 23.97
CA ALA A 223 3.28 -11.37 25.22
C ALA A 223 2.76 -12.80 25.32
N GLY A 224 3.22 -13.53 26.33
CA GLY A 224 2.75 -14.88 26.62
C GLY A 224 1.22 -14.89 26.68
N PRO A 225 0.59 -16.05 26.48
CA PRO A 225 -0.87 -16.16 26.50
C PRO A 225 -1.40 -15.55 27.80
N THR A 226 -2.19 -14.48 27.67
CA THR A 226 -2.85 -13.85 28.82
C THR A 226 -3.94 -14.81 29.28
N PRO A 227 -3.85 -15.41 30.48
CA PRO A 227 -4.91 -16.28 30.98
C PRO A 227 -5.98 -15.37 31.61
N GLY A 228 -7.17 -15.30 31.01
CA GLY A 228 -8.28 -14.60 31.64
C GLY A 228 -9.42 -14.21 30.71
N GLY A 229 -10.34 -15.14 30.45
CA GLY A 229 -11.61 -14.83 29.80
C GLY A 229 -12.46 -16.05 29.46
N ALA A 230 -12.82 -16.85 30.47
CA ALA A 230 -13.72 -17.99 30.31
C ALA A 230 -15.06 -17.55 29.67
N GLY A 231 -15.28 -17.94 28.40
CA GLY A 231 -16.57 -17.76 27.72
C GLY A 231 -16.54 -17.71 26.18
N SER A 232 -15.41 -17.37 25.54
CA SER A 232 -15.34 -17.23 24.07
C SER A 232 -14.04 -17.75 23.42
N GLU A 233 -13.26 -18.54 24.15
CA GLU A 233 -11.86 -18.88 23.82
C GLU A 233 -11.66 -19.83 22.62
N GLY A 234 -12.69 -20.56 22.18
CA GLY A 234 -12.53 -21.52 21.06
C GLY A 234 -12.65 -20.87 19.68
N ALA A 235 -13.72 -20.12 19.45
CA ALA A 235 -14.02 -19.56 18.13
C ALA A 235 -13.09 -18.38 17.79
N ALA A 236 -12.93 -17.41 18.70
CA ALA A 236 -12.08 -16.24 18.44
C ALA A 236 -10.60 -16.62 18.28
N ALA A 237 -10.09 -17.57 19.06
CA ALA A 237 -8.73 -18.07 18.90
C ALA A 237 -8.55 -18.85 17.59
N GLY A 238 -9.56 -19.64 17.18
CA GLY A 238 -9.57 -20.32 15.88
C GLY A 238 -9.51 -19.35 14.69
N ILE A 239 -10.22 -18.22 14.77
CA ILE A 239 -10.21 -17.17 13.75
C ILE A 239 -8.83 -16.50 13.67
N VAL A 240 -8.26 -16.10 14.80
CA VAL A 240 -6.93 -15.49 14.86
C VAL A 240 -5.85 -16.48 14.39
N SER A 241 -6.00 -17.76 14.71
CA SER A 241 -5.10 -18.82 14.24
C SER A 241 -5.20 -19.03 12.73
N ALA A 242 -6.42 -19.10 12.18
CA ALA A 242 -6.64 -19.23 10.73
C ALA A 242 -6.09 -18.04 9.95
N MET A 243 -6.18 -16.82 10.51
CA MET A 243 -5.56 -15.63 9.91
C MET A 243 -4.03 -15.68 9.93
N LYS A 244 -3.41 -16.27 10.97
CA LYS A 244 -1.94 -16.45 11.03
C LYS A 244 -1.43 -17.44 9.98
N SER A 245 -2.27 -18.37 9.52
CA SER A 245 -1.93 -19.33 8.47
C SER A 245 -1.97 -18.73 7.05
N VAL A 246 -2.47 -17.51 6.90
CA VAL A 246 -2.39 -16.78 5.63
C VAL A 246 -0.94 -16.44 5.40
N THR A 247 -0.35 -17.04 4.37
CA THR A 247 1.06 -16.81 4.02
C THR A 247 1.22 -15.56 3.18
N ARG A 248 0.23 -15.27 2.32
CA ARG A 248 0.24 -14.11 1.44
C ARG A 248 -1.13 -13.52 1.28
N VAL A 249 -1.17 -12.22 1.06
CA VAL A 249 -2.39 -11.47 0.82
C VAL A 249 -2.28 -10.74 -0.51
N VAL A 250 -3.29 -10.90 -1.35
CA VAL A 250 -3.54 -10.08 -2.53
C VAL A 250 -4.72 -9.18 -2.24
N LEU A 251 -4.48 -7.87 -2.25
CA LEU A 251 -5.52 -6.86 -2.15
C LEU A 251 -5.60 -6.17 -3.50
N GLN A 252 -6.80 -5.98 -4.03
CA GLN A 252 -6.95 -5.35 -5.34
C GLN A 252 -8.30 -4.68 -5.46
N ALA A 253 -8.35 -3.67 -6.29
CA ALA A 253 -9.60 -3.06 -6.67
C ALA A 253 -9.53 -2.43 -8.05
N ALA A 254 -10.67 -2.51 -8.71
CA ALA A 254 -10.95 -1.95 -10.01
C ALA A 254 -12.21 -1.09 -9.87
N VAL A 255 -12.44 -0.22 -10.84
CA VAL A 255 -13.70 0.54 -10.88
C VAL A 255 -14.39 0.20 -12.16
N THR A 256 -15.69 0.16 -12.04
CA THR A 256 -16.60 -0.25 -13.08
C THR A 256 -17.74 0.74 -13.05
N GLY A 257 -17.67 1.73 -13.95
CA GLY A 257 -18.63 2.84 -13.98
C GLY A 257 -18.57 3.69 -12.71
N ASP A 258 -19.67 3.70 -11.96
CA ASP A 258 -19.89 4.43 -10.71
C ASP A 258 -19.68 3.57 -9.46
N ALA A 259 -19.06 2.39 -9.59
CA ALA A 259 -18.83 1.48 -8.49
C ALA A 259 -17.39 0.97 -8.43
N VAL A 260 -16.88 0.74 -7.21
CA VAL A 260 -15.57 0.16 -6.96
C VAL A 260 -15.73 -1.32 -6.64
N LYS A 261 -15.18 -2.19 -7.49
CA LYS A 261 -15.02 -3.62 -7.20
C LYS A 261 -13.73 -3.80 -6.41
N PHE A 262 -13.79 -4.52 -5.30
CA PHE A 262 -12.62 -4.82 -4.47
C PHE A 262 -12.55 -6.33 -4.21
N SER A 263 -11.34 -6.83 -3.99
CA SER A 263 -11.07 -8.20 -3.57
C SER A 263 -9.92 -8.24 -2.58
N ALA A 264 -10.06 -9.09 -1.56
CA ALA A 264 -9.01 -9.48 -0.66
C ALA A 264 -8.88 -11.01 -0.70
N THR A 265 -7.71 -11.51 -1.08
CA THR A 265 -7.43 -12.94 -1.25
C THR A 265 -6.28 -13.34 -0.34
N GLY A 266 -6.53 -14.28 0.56
CA GLY A 266 -5.51 -14.91 1.40
C GLY A 266 -5.07 -16.24 0.81
N LEU A 267 -3.77 -16.40 0.55
CA LEU A 267 -3.18 -17.67 0.12
C LEU A 267 -2.84 -18.51 1.34
N ILE A 268 -3.40 -19.71 1.37
CA ILE A 268 -3.30 -20.64 2.48
C ILE A 268 -2.99 -22.01 1.86
N PRO A 269 -1.84 -22.62 2.18
CA PRO A 269 -1.45 -23.89 1.57
C PRO A 269 -2.30 -25.08 2.04
N ASP A 270 -2.81 -25.00 3.27
CA ASP A 270 -3.55 -26.08 3.92
C ASP A 270 -5.06 -26.04 3.64
N GLU A 271 -5.63 -27.18 3.19
CA GLU A 271 -7.03 -27.29 2.78
C GLU A 271 -8.01 -27.20 3.95
N GLU A 272 -7.68 -27.80 5.10
CA GLU A 272 -8.52 -27.75 6.29
C GLU A 272 -8.63 -26.31 6.83
N THR A 273 -7.50 -25.61 6.87
CA THR A 273 -7.43 -24.21 7.28
C THR A 273 -8.14 -23.30 6.28
N ARG A 274 -8.05 -23.57 4.96
CA ARG A 274 -8.84 -22.85 3.95
C ARG A 274 -10.33 -23.00 4.20
N LYS A 275 -10.80 -24.23 4.42
CA LYS A 275 -12.21 -24.51 4.68
C LYS A 275 -12.67 -23.80 5.97
N LEU A 276 -11.88 -23.90 7.02
CA LEU A 276 -12.15 -23.23 8.29
C LEU A 276 -12.24 -21.70 8.11
N LEU A 277 -11.34 -21.10 7.34
CA LEU A 277 -11.38 -19.67 7.07
C LEU A 277 -12.60 -19.28 6.23
N GLU A 278 -12.95 -20.05 5.21
CA GLU A 278 -14.17 -19.82 4.40
C GLU A 278 -15.42 -19.82 5.30
N ASP A 279 -15.60 -20.87 6.11
CA ASP A 279 -16.73 -21.02 7.02
C ASP A 279 -16.76 -19.89 8.06
N THR A 280 -15.58 -19.52 8.57
CA THR A 280 -15.39 -18.37 9.47
C THR A 280 -15.82 -17.06 8.83
N LEU A 281 -15.36 -16.76 7.61
CA LEU A 281 -15.68 -15.52 6.92
C LEU A 281 -17.18 -15.45 6.62
N ARG A 282 -17.81 -16.58 6.28
CA ARG A 282 -19.27 -16.66 6.11
C ARG A 282 -20.00 -16.38 7.42
N GLY A 283 -19.54 -16.95 8.53
CA GLY A 283 -20.07 -16.69 9.86
C GLY A 283 -19.95 -15.22 10.27
N LEU A 284 -18.76 -14.63 10.11
CA LEU A 284 -18.51 -13.21 10.38
C LEU A 284 -19.38 -12.30 9.51
N THR A 285 -19.54 -12.64 8.23
CA THR A 285 -20.41 -11.89 7.31
C THR A 285 -21.87 -11.96 7.74
N ALA A 286 -22.34 -13.12 8.25
CA ALA A 286 -23.68 -13.26 8.79
C ALA A 286 -23.87 -12.44 10.08
N LEU A 287 -22.92 -12.50 11.02
CA LEU A 287 -22.94 -11.71 12.25
C LEU A 287 -22.91 -10.20 11.95
N TRP A 288 -22.08 -9.79 11.00
CA TRP A 288 -22.00 -8.40 10.58
C TRP A 288 -23.34 -7.91 10.02
N ARG A 289 -23.99 -8.69 9.15
CA ARG A 289 -25.34 -8.38 8.64
C ARG A 289 -26.34 -8.17 9.78
N MET A 290 -26.33 -9.03 10.81
CA MET A 290 -27.21 -8.88 11.97
C MET A 290 -26.90 -7.60 12.74
N SER A 291 -25.62 -7.31 12.98
CA SER A 291 -25.19 -6.13 13.74
C SER A 291 -25.53 -4.81 13.06
N VAL A 292 -25.45 -4.74 11.73
CA VAL A 292 -25.79 -3.52 10.98
C VAL A 292 -27.27 -3.40 10.65
N GLN A 293 -28.07 -4.46 10.83
CA GLN A 293 -29.49 -4.44 10.47
C GLN A 293 -30.28 -3.35 11.21
N GLU A 294 -29.94 -3.09 12.47
CA GLU A 294 -30.63 -2.07 13.28
C GLU A 294 -30.13 -0.64 13.03
N LYS A 295 -28.84 -0.49 12.67
CA LYS A 295 -28.18 0.84 12.58
C LYS A 295 -28.04 1.37 11.15
N SER A 296 -27.84 0.48 10.18
CA SER A 296 -27.56 0.83 8.78
C SER A 296 -28.13 -0.26 7.85
N PRO A 297 -29.46 -0.30 7.63
CA PRO A 297 -30.11 -1.33 6.81
C PRO A 297 -29.55 -1.43 5.38
N GLU A 298 -29.11 -0.31 4.80
CA GLU A 298 -28.44 -0.26 3.50
C GLU A 298 -27.16 -1.08 3.45
N MET A 299 -26.40 -1.15 4.55
CA MET A 299 -25.18 -1.97 4.66
C MET A 299 -25.49 -3.46 4.59
N VAL A 300 -26.66 -3.90 5.08
CA VAL A 300 -27.08 -5.30 4.97
C VAL A 300 -27.15 -5.72 3.50
N SER A 301 -27.69 -4.86 2.63
CA SER A 301 -27.82 -5.14 1.20
C SER A 301 -26.47 -5.29 0.50
N LEU A 302 -25.43 -4.61 0.99
CA LEU A 302 -24.08 -4.65 0.44
C LEU A 302 -23.30 -5.84 0.95
N ILE A 303 -23.35 -6.10 2.26
CA ILE A 303 -22.72 -7.27 2.85
C ILE A 303 -23.34 -8.55 2.25
N ARG A 304 -24.62 -8.52 1.84
CA ARG A 304 -25.26 -9.59 1.05
C ARG A 304 -24.61 -9.86 -0.30
N LYS A 305 -24.04 -8.83 -0.94
CA LYS A 305 -23.34 -8.92 -2.22
C LYS A 305 -21.87 -9.32 -2.09
N PHE A 306 -21.36 -9.51 -0.87
CA PHE A 306 -20.01 -10.03 -0.69
C PHE A 306 -19.98 -11.50 -1.02
N GLU A 307 -19.10 -11.85 -1.95
CA GLU A 307 -18.85 -13.21 -2.38
C GLU A 307 -17.60 -13.72 -1.67
N ILE A 308 -17.75 -14.86 -1.01
CA ILE A 308 -16.64 -15.56 -0.39
C ILE A 308 -16.41 -16.81 -1.24
N LEU A 309 -15.27 -16.82 -1.94
CA LEU A 309 -14.89 -17.89 -2.85
C LEU A 309 -13.62 -18.55 -2.33
N ARG A 310 -13.57 -19.88 -2.41
CA ARG A 310 -12.39 -20.69 -2.12
C ARG A 310 -11.96 -21.39 -3.40
N ASP A 311 -10.66 -21.38 -3.67
CA ASP A 311 -10.05 -22.20 -4.72
C ASP A 311 -9.03 -23.17 -4.11
N ALA A 312 -8.21 -23.81 -4.95
CA ALA A 312 -7.25 -24.82 -4.53
C ALA A 312 -6.14 -24.29 -3.61
N GLU A 313 -5.91 -22.98 -3.53
CA GLU A 313 -4.79 -22.40 -2.78
C GLU A 313 -5.17 -21.15 -1.97
N SER A 314 -6.41 -20.69 -2.06
CA SER A 314 -6.80 -19.41 -1.51
C SER A 314 -8.26 -19.33 -1.08
N VAL A 315 -8.51 -18.33 -0.23
CA VAL A 315 -9.85 -17.86 0.12
C VAL A 315 -9.90 -16.38 -0.21
N SER A 316 -10.92 -15.97 -0.95
CA SER A 316 -11.11 -14.60 -1.41
C SER A 316 -12.46 -14.05 -0.97
N VAL A 317 -12.46 -12.76 -0.63
CA VAL A 317 -13.67 -11.97 -0.39
C VAL A 317 -13.72 -10.89 -1.44
N THR A 318 -14.76 -10.92 -2.27
CA THR A 318 -15.00 -9.94 -3.33
C THR A 318 -16.28 -9.17 -3.04
N GLY A 319 -16.28 -7.87 -3.32
CA GLY A 319 -17.45 -7.04 -3.19
C GLY A 319 -17.45 -5.88 -4.18
N THR A 320 -18.59 -5.21 -4.30
CA THR A 320 -18.74 -4.00 -5.11
C THR A 320 -19.40 -2.92 -4.27
N LEU A 321 -18.76 -1.76 -4.19
CA LEU A 321 -19.22 -0.60 -3.44
C LEU A 321 -19.71 0.47 -4.42
N PRO A 322 -21.01 0.80 -4.43
CA PRO A 322 -21.53 1.94 -5.17
C PRO A 322 -20.96 3.26 -4.64
N GLN A 323 -20.76 4.23 -5.53
CA GLN A 323 -20.27 5.57 -5.22
C GLN A 323 -21.05 6.27 -4.09
N ASP A 324 -22.37 6.17 -4.11
CA ASP A 324 -23.24 6.84 -3.14
C ASP A 324 -22.97 6.37 -1.71
N LEU A 325 -22.63 5.09 -1.55
CA LEU A 325 -22.32 4.52 -0.24
C LEU A 325 -20.95 4.97 0.25
N ILE A 326 -19.94 4.95 -0.62
CA ILE A 326 -18.59 5.47 -0.31
C ILE A 326 -18.71 6.94 0.15
N SER A 327 -19.57 7.70 -0.52
CA SER A 327 -19.85 9.10 -0.20
C SER A 327 -20.53 9.29 1.16
N LYS A 328 -21.42 8.38 1.57
CA LYS A 328 -22.06 8.40 2.88
C LYS A 328 -21.09 8.03 4.00
N LEU A 329 -20.37 6.92 3.85
CA LEU A 329 -19.41 6.43 4.86
C LEU A 329 -18.31 7.47 5.16
N SER A 330 -17.76 8.11 4.13
CA SER A 330 -16.77 9.18 4.30
C SER A 330 -17.31 10.42 5.03
N SER A 331 -18.61 10.72 4.86
CA SER A 331 -19.25 11.85 5.55
C SER A 331 -19.57 11.56 7.02
N GLU A 332 -19.86 10.31 7.37
CA GLU A 332 -20.13 9.89 8.75
C GLU A 332 -18.85 9.83 9.58
N THR A 333 -17.76 9.32 9.00
CA THR A 333 -16.43 9.34 9.65
C THR A 333 -15.97 10.77 9.97
N LYS A 334 -16.34 11.76 9.14
CA LYS A 334 -16.08 13.19 9.42
C LYS A 334 -16.87 13.73 10.62
N LYS A 335 -18.10 13.27 10.85
CA LYS A 335 -18.92 13.70 12.00
C LYS A 335 -18.50 13.05 13.32
N ALA A 336 -17.94 11.84 13.28
CA ALA A 336 -17.47 11.15 14.47
C ALA A 336 -16.10 11.66 14.99
N THR A 337 -15.39 12.48 14.20
CA THR A 337 -14.04 12.99 14.52
C THR A 337 -14.03 14.50 14.83
N GLN A 338 -15.21 15.15 14.85
CA GLN A 338 -15.41 16.51 15.39
C GLN A 338 -16.03 16.41 16.79
#